data_AF-A0A5A7ZQU2-F1
#
_entry.id   AF-A0A5A7ZQU2-F1
#
_cell.length_a   1.000
_cell.length_b   1.000
_cell.length_c   1.000
_cell.angle_alpha   90.00
_cell.angle_beta   90.00
_cell.angle_gamma   90.00
#
_symmetry.space_group_name_H-M   'P 1'
#
loop_
_entity.id
_entity.type
_entity.pdbx_description
1 polymer ?
#
loop_
_entity_poly.entity_id
_entity_poly.type
_entity_poly.pdbx_seq_one_letter_code
_entity_poly.pdbx_strand_id
1 'polypeptide(L)'
;MTGIRGAAAAAAATVCLVAPLLVGCNKSSEGTPVPDDVATSTTDATETATAGPTTDPGTVSGHPDFGVVPTSTTPIPAGTVTCAPGERPPVAVVAKVADSMAPVITVAVPDGWSMQGGSGDIGAQLSGPDGMSATVTIMATTLDPQAAFAEYADALTADAAVSSLSVLPAELCDYSGQKLLGAVSNTPEDATEFVDRVVHVWTDSRNYLVSVHTEAPTGTNGFDPAATQLTADFEVRIP
;
A
#
# COMPACT_ATOMS: atom_id res chain seq x y z
N MET A 1 54.06 -17.22 31.44
CA MET A 1 54.45 -16.28 30.37
C MET A 1 53.25 -15.40 30.10
N THR A 2 53.15 -14.27 30.80
CA THR A 2 53.32 -12.91 30.23
C THR A 2 52.17 -12.62 29.25
N GLY A 3 51.08 -11.92 29.57
CA GLY A 3 50.91 -10.70 30.37
C GLY A 3 51.07 -9.48 29.46
N ILE A 4 50.00 -8.70 29.23
CA ILE A 4 50.02 -7.23 29.04
C ILE A 4 48.64 -6.69 29.45
N ARG A 5 48.71 -5.68 30.32
CA ARG A 5 47.65 -4.83 30.86
C ARG A 5 47.60 -3.50 30.09
N GLY A 6 46.46 -2.83 30.13
CA GLY A 6 46.31 -1.36 29.99
C GLY A 6 44.81 -1.03 29.99
N ALA A 7 44.17 -0.60 31.09
CA ALA A 7 44.17 0.72 31.75
C ALA A 7 43.74 1.84 30.77
N ALA A 8 42.46 2.22 30.71
CA ALA A 8 41.69 3.12 31.60
C ALA A 8 41.79 4.60 31.21
N ALA A 9 40.65 5.23 30.89
CA ALA A 9 40.41 6.66 31.11
C ALA A 9 38.90 6.92 31.20
N ALA A 10 38.45 7.23 32.42
CA ALA A 10 37.13 7.75 32.71
C ALA A 10 37.10 9.27 32.49
N ALA A 11 36.00 9.80 31.97
CA ALA A 11 35.67 11.22 32.07
C ALA A 11 34.18 11.34 32.39
N ALA A 12 33.89 11.61 33.66
CA ALA A 12 32.60 12.06 34.14
C ALA A 12 32.48 13.57 33.90
N ALA A 13 31.37 14.02 33.33
CA ALA A 13 30.99 15.43 33.31
C ALA A 13 29.50 15.56 33.65
N THR A 14 29.26 15.88 34.92
CA THR A 14 27.99 16.36 35.47
C THR A 14 27.73 17.78 34.94
N VAL A 15 26.59 18.03 34.30
CA VAL A 15 26.12 19.39 33.97
C VAL A 15 24.70 19.57 34.49
N CYS A 16 24.51 20.73 35.12
CA CYS A 16 23.42 21.14 36.01
C CYS A 16 22.04 21.31 35.34
N LEU A 17 21.01 21.11 36.17
CA LEU A 17 19.62 21.58 36.01
C LEU A 17 19.55 23.06 35.60
N VAL A 18 18.73 23.35 34.57
CA VAL A 18 17.92 24.59 34.48
C VAL A 18 16.60 24.27 33.75
N ALA A 19 15.47 24.31 34.47
CA ALA A 19 14.15 24.60 33.90
C ALA A 19 13.93 26.12 34.02
N PRO A 20 13.25 26.83 33.09
CA PRO A 20 11.78 26.96 33.19
C PRO A 20 11.01 27.38 31.90
N LEU A 21 9.68 27.50 32.09
CA LEU A 21 8.67 28.32 31.39
C LEU A 21 7.84 27.69 30.25
N LEU A 22 6.63 27.27 30.67
CA LEU A 22 5.42 27.22 29.87
C LEU A 22 5.16 28.58 29.20
N VAL A 23 5.07 28.60 27.87
CA VAL A 23 4.42 29.67 27.11
C VAL A 23 3.16 29.07 26.50
N GLY A 24 2.03 29.26 27.18
CA GLY A 24 0.72 29.04 26.59
C GLY A 24 0.46 30.13 25.56
N CYS A 25 0.28 29.75 24.29
CA CYS A 25 -0.27 30.64 23.29
C CYS A 25 -1.76 30.89 23.59
N ASN A 26 -2.08 32.00 24.24
CA ASN A 26 -3.43 32.57 24.19
C ASN A 26 -3.66 33.12 22.77
N LYS A 27 -4.34 32.34 21.92
CA LYS A 27 -5.01 32.88 20.74
C LYS A 27 -6.43 33.26 21.15
N SER A 28 -6.59 34.53 21.50
CA SER A 28 -7.90 35.18 21.51
C SER A 28 -8.37 35.25 20.06
N SER A 29 -9.39 34.47 19.71
CA SER A 29 -10.14 34.68 18.48
C SER A 29 -11.51 35.20 18.88
N GLU A 30 -11.58 36.53 18.97
CA GLU A 30 -12.85 37.25 18.94
C GLU A 30 -13.45 37.05 17.55
N GLY A 31 -14.45 36.17 17.45
CA GLY A 31 -15.29 35.98 16.28
C GLY A 31 -16.74 36.17 16.69
N THR A 32 -17.34 37.24 16.16
CA THR A 32 -18.66 37.78 16.50
C THR A 32 -19.80 36.79 16.21
N PRO A 33 -20.81 36.64 17.09
CA PRO A 33 -22.00 35.85 16.78
C PRO A 33 -22.80 36.52 15.66
N VAL A 34 -23.18 35.76 14.64
CA VAL A 34 -24.14 36.21 13.62
C VAL A 34 -25.54 36.14 14.24
N PRO A 35 -26.35 37.22 14.18
CA PRO A 35 -27.67 37.24 14.77
C PRO A 35 -28.65 36.35 14.01
N ASP A 36 -29.48 35.63 14.78
CA ASP A 36 -30.76 35.08 14.34
C ASP A 36 -31.69 36.24 13.94
N ASP A 37 -32.04 36.33 12.66
CA ASP A 37 -33.21 37.10 12.21
C ASP A 37 -34.34 36.14 11.86
N VAL A 38 -35.30 36.05 12.78
CA VAL A 38 -36.62 35.47 12.55
C VAL A 38 -37.60 36.60 12.28
N ALA A 39 -38.19 36.62 11.08
CA ALA A 39 -39.49 37.25 10.82
C ALA A 39 -40.22 36.59 9.62
N THR A 40 -40.88 35.48 9.94
CA THR A 40 -42.23 35.01 9.56
C THR A 40 -42.98 35.70 8.41
N SER A 41 -43.38 34.93 7.38
CA SER A 41 -44.82 34.61 7.07
C SER A 41 -45.02 33.76 5.79
N THR A 42 -45.52 32.54 6.03
CA THR A 42 -46.61 31.82 5.32
C THR A 42 -46.42 31.31 3.88
N THR A 43 -46.22 29.98 3.74
CA THR A 43 -47.21 29.02 3.18
C THR A 43 -46.72 27.58 3.39
N ASP A 44 -47.55 26.76 4.02
CA ASP A 44 -47.37 25.33 4.23
C ASP A 44 -47.23 24.54 2.92
N ALA A 45 -46.17 23.73 2.83
CA ALA A 45 -46.23 22.34 2.36
C ALA A 45 -45.00 21.60 2.90
N THR A 46 -45.27 20.60 3.73
CA THR A 46 -44.30 19.74 4.41
C THR A 46 -43.50 18.87 3.42
N GLU A 47 -42.18 18.96 3.46
CA GLU A 47 -41.31 17.82 3.13
C GLU A 47 -40.04 17.88 4.00
N THR A 48 -40.06 17.05 5.05
CA THR A 48 -38.90 16.76 5.88
C THR A 48 -37.94 15.87 5.07
N ALA A 49 -36.83 16.43 4.60
CA ALA A 49 -35.68 15.67 4.14
C ALA A 49 -34.52 15.88 5.12
N THR A 50 -34.63 15.24 6.29
CA THR A 50 -33.46 14.86 7.08
C THR A 50 -32.72 13.80 6.27
N ALA A 51 -31.65 14.19 5.58
CA ALA A 51 -30.69 13.23 5.06
C ALA A 51 -29.92 12.64 6.26
N GLY A 52 -30.52 11.64 6.90
CA GLY A 52 -29.79 10.74 7.78
C GLY A 52 -28.81 9.92 6.95
N PRO A 53 -27.67 9.50 7.51
CA PRO A 53 -26.79 8.57 6.83
C PRO A 53 -27.56 7.26 6.62
N THR A 54 -27.81 6.90 5.36
CA THR A 54 -28.24 5.56 4.99
C THR A 54 -27.11 4.62 5.40
N THR A 55 -27.27 3.96 6.53
CA THR A 55 -26.45 2.81 6.92
C THR A 55 -26.91 1.66 6.04
N ASP A 56 -26.19 1.45 4.94
CA ASP A 56 -26.25 0.22 4.17
C ASP A 56 -25.79 -0.93 5.09
N PRO A 57 -26.59 -2.00 5.29
CA PRO A 57 -26.16 -3.15 6.07
C PRO A 57 -25.24 -4.02 5.21
N GLY A 58 -23.98 -3.59 5.05
CA GLY A 58 -22.93 -4.35 4.39
C GLY A 58 -21.61 -3.58 4.41
N THR A 59 -20.59 -4.17 5.02
CA THR A 59 -19.19 -3.69 5.04
C THR A 59 -18.90 -2.55 6.03
N VAL A 60 -18.81 -2.92 7.30
CA VAL A 60 -18.08 -2.10 8.30
C VAL A 60 -16.59 -2.49 8.28
N SER A 61 -15.97 -2.41 7.11
CA SER A 61 -14.51 -2.29 7.07
C SER A 61 -14.23 -0.81 7.18
N GLY A 62 -13.52 -0.37 8.23
CA GLY A 62 -13.15 1.04 8.40
C GLY A 62 -12.24 1.60 7.29
N HIS A 63 -11.98 0.81 6.25
CA HIS A 63 -11.17 1.14 5.09
C HIS A 63 -12.03 1.86 4.04
N PRO A 64 -11.72 3.12 3.69
CA PRO A 64 -12.42 3.85 2.64
C PRO A 64 -12.46 3.09 1.31
N ASP A 65 -13.50 3.32 0.52
CA ASP A 65 -13.56 2.87 -0.87
C ASP A 65 -12.64 3.76 -1.72
N PHE A 66 -11.38 3.36 -1.87
CA PHE A 66 -10.36 4.09 -2.63
C PHE A 66 -10.46 3.77 -4.13
N GLY A 67 -11.63 4.06 -4.73
CA GLY A 67 -11.88 3.83 -6.15
C GLY A 67 -11.86 2.35 -6.51
N VAL A 68 -12.34 1.49 -5.61
CA VAL A 68 -12.39 0.05 -5.84
C VAL A 68 -13.60 -0.27 -6.70
N VAL A 69 -13.35 -0.89 -7.85
CA VAL A 69 -14.41 -1.36 -8.74
C VAL A 69 -14.67 -2.85 -8.53
N PRO A 70 -15.91 -3.33 -8.71
CA PRO A 70 -16.18 -4.77 -8.75
C PRO A 70 -15.41 -5.43 -9.90
N THR A 71 -14.79 -6.58 -9.64
CA THR A 71 -14.11 -7.35 -10.68
C THR A 71 -15.11 -7.90 -11.69
N SER A 72 -14.89 -7.64 -12.97
CA SER A 72 -15.69 -8.23 -14.05
C SER A 72 -15.52 -9.75 -14.06
N THR A 73 -16.64 -10.47 -14.20
CA THR A 73 -16.69 -11.93 -14.36
C THR A 73 -17.07 -12.34 -15.78
N THR A 74 -16.77 -11.47 -16.75
CA THR A 74 -16.96 -11.78 -18.17
C THR A 74 -15.88 -12.77 -18.60
N PRO A 75 -16.24 -13.99 -19.08
CA PRO A 75 -15.26 -15.03 -19.41
C PRO A 75 -14.16 -14.55 -20.35
N ILE A 76 -12.91 -14.86 -20.01
CA ILE A 76 -11.72 -14.52 -20.81
C ILE A 76 -11.09 -15.82 -21.33
N PRO A 77 -10.90 -15.98 -22.66
CA PRO A 77 -10.32 -17.21 -23.19
C PRO A 77 -8.96 -17.55 -22.58
N ALA A 78 -8.73 -18.85 -22.33
CA ALA A 78 -7.46 -19.35 -21.82
C ALA A 78 -6.26 -18.91 -22.67
N GLY A 79 -5.17 -18.55 -22.02
CA GLY A 79 -3.96 -18.03 -22.66
C GLY A 79 -4.06 -16.59 -23.17
N THR A 80 -5.20 -15.92 -23.01
CA THR A 80 -5.34 -14.49 -23.35
C THR A 80 -4.40 -13.67 -22.49
N VAL A 81 -3.67 -12.78 -23.15
CA VAL A 81 -2.85 -11.75 -22.50
C VAL A 81 -3.66 -10.47 -22.43
N THR A 82 -3.95 -10.02 -21.21
CA THR A 82 -4.54 -8.72 -20.90
C THR A 82 -3.44 -7.79 -20.36
N CYS A 83 -3.68 -6.49 -20.44
CA CYS A 83 -2.76 -5.47 -19.88
C CYS A 83 -1.32 -5.48 -20.40
N ALA A 84 -1.08 -6.04 -21.59
CA ALA A 84 0.23 -5.93 -22.21
C ALA A 84 0.59 -4.44 -22.37
N PRO A 85 1.75 -3.99 -21.87
CA PRO A 85 2.19 -2.63 -22.07
C PRO A 85 2.39 -2.36 -23.57
N GLY A 86 2.10 -1.13 -24.01
CA GLY A 86 2.21 -0.75 -25.42
C GLY A 86 3.63 -0.95 -26.00
N GLU A 87 4.64 -0.85 -25.14
CA GLU A 87 6.01 -1.26 -25.41
C GLU A 87 6.45 -2.27 -24.36
N ARG A 88 6.93 -3.44 -24.79
CA ARG A 88 7.39 -4.47 -23.86
C ARG A 88 8.72 -4.05 -23.24
N PRO A 89 8.85 -4.07 -21.89
CA PRO A 89 10.11 -3.74 -21.25
C PRO A 89 11.22 -4.69 -21.73
N PRO A 90 12.46 -4.18 -21.90
CA PRO A 90 13.58 -4.99 -22.40
C PRO A 90 13.93 -6.12 -21.43
N VAL A 91 13.72 -5.90 -20.13
CA VAL A 91 13.91 -6.89 -19.07
C VAL A 91 12.62 -7.01 -18.28
N ALA A 92 12.14 -8.23 -18.10
CA ALA A 92 10.94 -8.54 -17.36
C ALA A 92 11.07 -9.88 -16.62
N VAL A 93 10.40 -9.99 -15.48
CA VAL A 93 10.24 -11.25 -14.76
C VAL A 93 8.87 -11.83 -15.05
N VAL A 94 8.81 -13.14 -15.30
CA VAL A 94 7.56 -13.88 -15.41
C VAL A 94 7.29 -14.59 -14.09
N ALA A 95 6.34 -14.07 -13.32
CA ALA A 95 5.92 -14.62 -12.04
C ALA A 95 4.82 -15.67 -12.24
N LYS A 96 5.02 -16.86 -11.66
CA LYS A 96 4.10 -18.00 -11.73
C LYS A 96 4.10 -18.75 -10.40
N VAL A 97 2.93 -19.22 -10.00
CA VAL A 97 2.76 -20.11 -8.84
C VAL A 97 2.39 -21.53 -9.30
N ALA A 98 2.38 -22.49 -8.37
CA ALA A 98 2.10 -23.89 -8.68
C ALA A 98 0.63 -24.15 -9.04
N ASP A 99 -0.30 -23.27 -8.64
CA ASP A 99 -1.71 -23.38 -9.00
C ASP A 99 -1.89 -23.14 -10.51
N SER A 100 -2.35 -24.17 -11.22
CA SER A 100 -2.57 -24.11 -12.67
C SER A 100 -3.73 -23.18 -13.07
N MET A 101 -4.58 -22.79 -12.12
CA MET A 101 -5.67 -21.85 -12.34
C MET A 101 -5.25 -20.40 -12.06
N ALA A 102 -4.01 -20.15 -11.63
CA ALA A 102 -3.54 -18.82 -11.32
C ALA A 102 -3.15 -18.05 -12.59
N PRO A 103 -3.34 -16.72 -12.61
CA PRO A 103 -2.82 -15.92 -13.71
C PRO A 103 -1.30 -15.96 -13.71
N VAL A 104 -0.71 -15.74 -14.88
CA VAL A 104 0.73 -15.53 -15.02
C VAL A 104 1.00 -14.05 -15.22
N ILE A 105 1.88 -13.51 -14.39
CA ILE A 105 2.14 -12.07 -14.32
C ILE A 105 3.51 -11.77 -14.91
N THR A 106 3.61 -10.74 -15.76
CA THR A 106 4.92 -10.28 -16.28
C THR A 106 5.16 -8.82 -15.88
N VAL A 107 6.19 -8.60 -15.06
CA VAL A 107 6.53 -7.30 -14.48
C VAL A 107 7.85 -6.80 -15.07
N ALA A 108 7.92 -5.50 -15.39
CA ALA A 108 9.16 -4.85 -15.83
C ALA A 108 10.21 -4.88 -14.70
N VAL A 109 11.48 -5.11 -15.04
CA VAL A 109 12.55 -5.18 -14.04
C VAL A 109 13.56 -4.06 -14.27
N PRO A 110 13.90 -3.27 -13.23
CA PRO A 110 14.91 -2.23 -13.36
C PRO A 110 16.28 -2.81 -13.71
N ASP A 111 17.09 -2.02 -14.41
CA ASP A 111 18.41 -2.45 -14.85
C ASP A 111 19.30 -2.84 -13.66
N GLY A 112 20.06 -3.93 -13.82
CA GLY A 112 20.99 -4.42 -12.81
C GLY A 112 20.36 -5.19 -11.65
N TRP A 113 19.03 -5.34 -11.62
CA TRP A 113 18.35 -6.19 -10.63
C TRP A 113 18.48 -7.67 -10.98
N SER A 114 18.54 -8.49 -9.94
CA SER A 114 18.47 -9.96 -10.06
C SER A 114 17.04 -10.46 -9.87
N MET A 115 16.72 -11.59 -10.51
CA MET A 115 15.38 -12.19 -10.50
C MET A 115 15.48 -13.66 -10.16
N GLN A 116 14.57 -14.15 -9.33
CA GLN A 116 14.41 -15.56 -9.02
C GLN A 116 12.93 -15.94 -8.96
N GLY A 117 12.61 -17.20 -9.25
CA GLY A 117 11.28 -17.74 -9.01
C GLY A 117 10.96 -17.79 -7.51
N GLY A 118 9.68 -17.87 -7.19
CA GLY A 118 9.22 -18.08 -5.80
C GLY A 118 8.73 -19.49 -5.52
N SER A 119 8.05 -19.63 -4.39
CA SER A 119 7.40 -20.86 -3.92
C SER A 119 6.10 -20.53 -3.20
N GLY A 120 5.15 -21.47 -3.17
CA GLY A 120 3.82 -21.21 -2.62
C GLY A 120 3.11 -20.15 -3.46
N ASP A 121 2.61 -19.11 -2.81
CA ASP A 121 1.95 -17.98 -3.46
C ASP A 121 2.94 -16.94 -4.01
N ILE A 122 4.24 -17.06 -3.71
CA ILE A 122 5.25 -16.16 -4.28
C ILE A 122 5.56 -16.63 -5.70
N GLY A 123 5.25 -15.79 -6.68
CA GLY A 123 5.52 -16.07 -8.09
C GLY A 123 6.93 -15.66 -8.53
N ALA A 124 7.49 -14.60 -7.95
CA ALA A 124 8.85 -14.15 -8.19
C ALA A 124 9.39 -13.30 -7.03
N GLN A 125 10.71 -13.27 -6.89
CA GLN A 125 11.43 -12.35 -6.02
C GLN A 125 12.51 -11.64 -6.82
N LEU A 126 12.75 -10.38 -6.51
CA LEU A 126 13.75 -9.54 -7.15
C LEU A 126 14.61 -8.86 -6.09
N SER A 127 15.89 -8.72 -6.38
CA SER A 127 16.82 -8.03 -5.49
C SER A 127 17.58 -6.96 -6.27
N GLY A 128 17.50 -5.74 -5.75
CA GLY A 128 18.17 -4.56 -6.25
C GLY A 128 19.39 -4.16 -5.41
N PRO A 129 20.02 -3.03 -5.74
CA PRO A 129 21.11 -2.47 -4.95
C PRO A 129 20.62 -1.95 -3.60
N ASP A 130 21.56 -1.73 -2.68
CA ASP A 130 21.36 -0.97 -1.43
C ASP A 130 20.20 -1.46 -0.53
N GLY A 131 19.90 -2.75 -0.59
CA GLY A 131 18.83 -3.36 0.22
C GLY A 131 17.43 -3.21 -0.39
N MET A 132 17.30 -2.73 -1.62
CA MET A 132 16.02 -2.75 -2.34
C MET A 132 15.62 -4.18 -2.71
N SER A 133 14.34 -4.48 -2.56
CA SER A 133 13.75 -5.77 -2.93
C SER A 133 12.38 -5.57 -3.56
N ALA A 134 11.94 -6.59 -4.29
CA ALA A 134 10.55 -6.69 -4.70
C ALA A 134 10.07 -8.14 -4.68
N THR A 135 8.80 -8.33 -4.34
CA THR A 135 8.15 -9.64 -4.30
C THR A 135 6.85 -9.58 -5.08
N VAL A 136 6.67 -10.54 -6.00
CA VAL A 136 5.42 -10.72 -6.73
C VAL A 136 4.68 -11.90 -6.12
N THR A 137 3.51 -11.65 -5.53
CA THR A 137 2.65 -12.66 -4.91
C THR A 137 1.37 -12.84 -5.73
N ILE A 138 0.94 -14.09 -5.89
CA ILE A 138 -0.27 -14.49 -6.60
C ILE A 138 -1.02 -15.45 -5.68
N MET A 139 -1.97 -14.92 -4.92
CA MET A 139 -2.69 -15.67 -3.89
C MET A 139 -4.15 -15.83 -4.28
N ALA A 140 -4.69 -17.04 -4.19
CA ALA A 140 -6.11 -17.24 -4.40
C ALA A 140 -6.94 -16.60 -3.27
N THR A 141 -8.05 -15.95 -3.61
CA THR A 141 -8.93 -15.30 -2.63
C THR A 141 -10.39 -15.61 -2.89
N THR A 142 -11.19 -15.62 -1.83
CA THR A 142 -12.67 -15.68 -1.90
C THR A 142 -13.31 -14.33 -1.61
N LEU A 143 -12.51 -13.33 -1.27
CA LEU A 143 -12.97 -11.99 -0.95
C LEU A 143 -13.28 -11.21 -2.23
N ASP A 144 -14.23 -10.29 -2.12
CA ASP A 144 -14.39 -9.23 -3.12
C ASP A 144 -13.19 -8.25 -3.07
N PRO A 145 -13.01 -7.39 -4.09
CA PRO A 145 -11.85 -6.51 -4.16
C PRO A 145 -11.69 -5.60 -2.93
N GLN A 146 -12.78 -5.03 -2.41
CA GLN A 146 -12.71 -4.09 -1.28
C GLN A 146 -12.21 -4.81 -0.02
N ALA A 147 -12.78 -5.97 0.28
CA ALA A 147 -12.35 -6.76 1.43
C ALA A 147 -10.92 -7.30 1.26
N ALA A 148 -10.54 -7.75 0.05
CA ALA A 148 -9.19 -8.24 -0.23
C ALA A 148 -8.13 -7.14 -0.07
N PHE A 149 -8.40 -5.93 -0.54
CA PHE A 149 -7.47 -4.80 -0.43
C PHE A 149 -7.38 -4.27 1.01
N ALA A 150 -8.49 -4.24 1.74
CA ALA A 150 -8.47 -3.89 3.17
C ALA A 150 -7.63 -4.89 3.97
N GLU A 151 -7.82 -6.20 3.76
CA GLU A 151 -7.00 -7.23 4.42
C GLU A 151 -5.53 -7.11 4.07
N TYR A 152 -5.20 -6.81 2.82
CA TYR A 152 -3.81 -6.57 2.40
C TYR A 152 -3.19 -5.34 3.09
N ALA A 153 -3.91 -4.22 3.13
CA ALA A 153 -3.47 -2.99 3.79
C ALA A 153 -3.25 -3.18 5.30
N ASP A 154 -4.16 -3.91 5.95
CA ASP A 154 -4.04 -4.25 7.37
C ASP A 154 -2.81 -5.15 7.60
N ALA A 155 -2.62 -6.18 6.77
CA ALA A 155 -1.47 -7.09 6.88
C ALA A 155 -0.12 -6.38 6.70
N LEU A 156 -0.03 -5.40 5.79
CA LEU A 156 1.19 -4.60 5.59
C LEU A 156 1.65 -3.87 6.85
N THR A 157 0.73 -3.50 7.74
CA THR A 157 1.02 -2.65 8.90
C THR A 157 0.90 -3.38 10.24
N ALA A 158 0.34 -4.60 10.25
CA ALA A 158 -0.02 -5.33 11.46
C ALA A 158 1.13 -5.53 12.46
N ASP A 159 2.35 -5.77 11.95
CA ASP A 159 3.51 -6.09 12.79
C ASP A 159 4.40 -4.88 13.10
N ALA A 160 4.04 -3.68 12.62
CA ALA A 160 4.84 -2.48 12.77
C ALA A 160 4.44 -1.67 14.01
N ALA A 161 5.43 -1.27 14.82
CA ALA A 161 5.19 -0.36 15.94
C ALA A 161 4.80 1.06 15.48
N VAL A 162 5.36 1.48 14.34
CA VAL A 162 5.05 2.74 13.67
C VAL A 162 4.81 2.44 12.20
N SER A 163 3.66 2.89 11.68
CA SER A 163 3.29 2.75 10.28
C SER A 163 2.70 4.03 9.74
N SER A 164 3.03 4.36 8.50
CA SER A 164 2.27 5.29 7.67
C SER A 164 1.85 4.56 6.40
N LEU A 165 0.61 4.77 5.97
CA LEU A 165 0.07 4.14 4.78
C LEU A 165 -0.83 5.15 4.06
N SER A 166 -0.57 5.33 2.77
CA SER A 166 -1.43 6.02 1.84
C SER A 166 -1.90 5.04 0.77
N VAL A 167 -3.18 5.12 0.43
CA VAL A 167 -3.81 4.28 -0.60
C VAL A 167 -4.30 5.18 -1.73
N LEU A 168 -3.99 4.77 -2.96
CA LEU A 168 -4.34 5.48 -4.17
C LEU A 168 -5.14 4.54 -5.09
N PRO A 169 -6.23 5.03 -5.72
CA PRO A 169 -6.91 4.31 -6.78
C PRO A 169 -5.93 4.02 -7.91
N ALA A 170 -5.93 2.77 -8.40
CA ALA A 170 -4.95 2.37 -9.38
C ALA A 170 -5.43 1.11 -10.12
N GLU A 171 -6.53 1.24 -10.87
CA GLU A 171 -7.03 0.19 -11.75
C GLU A 171 -5.93 -0.29 -12.72
N LEU A 172 -5.97 -1.57 -13.07
CA LEU A 172 -5.09 -2.17 -14.07
C LEU A 172 -5.94 -2.64 -15.25
N CYS A 173 -6.01 -1.82 -16.29
CA CYS A 173 -6.97 -1.99 -17.39
C CYS A 173 -8.41 -2.07 -16.86
N ASP A 174 -9.02 -3.26 -16.93
CA ASP A 174 -10.38 -3.54 -16.47
C ASP A 174 -10.40 -4.31 -15.13
N TYR A 175 -9.23 -4.51 -14.50
CA TYR A 175 -9.13 -5.11 -13.17
C TYR A 175 -9.14 -4.04 -12.08
N SER A 176 -9.84 -4.36 -10.99
CA SER A 176 -9.79 -3.57 -9.77
C SER A 176 -8.37 -3.59 -9.20
N GLY A 177 -7.87 -2.43 -8.79
CA GLY A 177 -6.52 -2.33 -8.27
C GLY A 177 -6.26 -1.05 -7.49
N GLN A 178 -5.21 -1.10 -6.66
CA GLN A 178 -4.76 0.00 -5.84
C GLN A 178 -3.23 0.10 -5.85
N LYS A 179 -2.74 1.30 -5.57
CA LYS A 179 -1.36 1.52 -5.18
C LYS A 179 -1.30 1.91 -3.72
N LEU A 180 -0.40 1.30 -2.98
CA LEU A 180 -0.17 1.57 -1.57
C LEU A 180 1.26 2.08 -1.43
N LEU A 181 1.46 3.10 -0.61
CA LEU A 181 2.79 3.65 -0.37
C LEU A 181 2.89 4.15 1.05
N GLY A 182 4.05 3.99 1.65
CA GLY A 182 4.20 4.24 3.06
C GLY A 182 5.54 3.81 3.61
N ALA A 183 5.59 3.75 4.93
CA ALA A 183 6.75 3.25 5.64
C ALA A 183 6.30 2.51 6.91
N VAL A 184 7.02 1.45 7.25
CA VAL A 184 6.85 0.65 8.46
C VAL A 184 8.15 0.63 9.25
N SER A 185 8.03 0.54 10.57
CA SER A 185 9.17 0.60 11.48
C SER A 185 8.83 -0.08 12.81
N ASN A 186 9.79 -0.83 13.36
CA ASN A 186 9.76 -1.33 14.73
C ASN A 186 10.59 -0.46 15.70
N THR A 187 11.54 0.29 15.15
CA THR A 187 12.38 1.27 15.84
C THR A 187 12.51 2.52 14.95
N PRO A 188 12.42 3.74 15.50
CA PRO A 188 12.46 4.97 14.68
C PRO A 188 13.67 5.08 13.73
N GLU A 189 14.78 4.44 14.06
CA GLU A 189 16.02 4.38 13.28
C GLU A 189 16.02 3.38 12.11
N ASP A 190 15.16 2.35 12.12
CA ASP A 190 15.14 1.26 11.13
C ASP A 190 13.80 1.22 10.38
N ALA A 191 13.46 2.33 9.73
CA ALA A 191 12.26 2.42 8.89
C ALA A 191 12.52 1.81 7.50
N THR A 192 11.52 1.08 7.01
CA THR A 192 11.46 0.55 5.64
C THR A 192 10.35 1.30 4.91
N GLU A 193 10.68 1.92 3.79
CA GLU A 193 9.70 2.51 2.89
C GLU A 193 9.26 1.48 1.85
N PHE A 194 7.99 1.54 1.43
CA PHE A 194 7.43 0.61 0.46
C PHE A 194 6.50 1.30 -0.54
N VAL A 195 6.40 0.68 -1.72
CA VAL A 195 5.40 0.99 -2.75
C VAL A 195 4.88 -0.31 -3.32
N ASP A 196 3.56 -0.46 -3.31
CA ASP A 196 2.90 -1.68 -3.72
C ASP A 196 1.89 -1.39 -4.83
N ARG A 197 1.73 -2.38 -5.71
CA ARG A 197 0.61 -2.48 -6.65
C ARG A 197 -0.17 -3.74 -6.32
N VAL A 198 -1.46 -3.59 -6.02
CA VAL A 198 -2.35 -4.73 -5.77
C VAL A 198 -3.47 -4.75 -6.80
N VAL A 199 -3.81 -5.94 -7.29
CA VAL A 199 -4.81 -6.14 -8.33
C VAL A 199 -5.64 -7.37 -8.02
N HIS A 200 -6.96 -7.25 -8.13
CA HIS A 200 -7.88 -8.38 -8.00
C HIS A 200 -8.21 -8.93 -9.40
N VAL A 201 -7.84 -10.19 -9.63
CA VAL A 201 -7.91 -10.83 -10.94
C VAL A 201 -8.84 -12.04 -10.88
N TRP A 202 -9.85 -12.05 -11.73
CA TRP A 202 -10.68 -13.23 -11.98
C TRP A 202 -10.17 -14.01 -13.20
N THR A 203 -10.13 -15.34 -13.08
CA THR A 203 -9.56 -16.27 -14.09
C THR A 203 -10.57 -17.32 -14.55
N ASP A 204 -11.82 -16.91 -14.75
CA ASP A 204 -12.98 -17.76 -15.07
C ASP A 204 -13.42 -18.74 -13.97
N SER A 205 -12.48 -19.22 -13.15
CA SER A 205 -12.68 -20.27 -12.16
C SER A 205 -12.66 -19.74 -10.72
N ARG A 206 -11.75 -18.80 -10.43
CA ARG A 206 -11.58 -18.21 -9.09
C ARG A 206 -10.90 -16.84 -9.16
N ASN A 207 -10.97 -16.14 -8.03
CA ASN A 207 -10.32 -14.86 -7.83
C ASN A 207 -8.91 -15.04 -7.26
N TYR A 208 -8.04 -14.11 -7.63
CA TYR A 208 -6.69 -13.99 -7.11
C TYR A 208 -6.43 -12.55 -6.71
N LEU A 209 -5.71 -12.39 -5.60
CA LEU A 209 -5.05 -11.15 -5.26
C LEU A 209 -3.60 -11.25 -5.76
N VAL A 210 -3.26 -10.38 -6.69
CA VAL A 210 -1.90 -10.22 -7.19
C VAL A 210 -1.30 -8.99 -6.52
N SER A 211 -0.14 -9.12 -5.90
CA SER A 211 0.62 -7.97 -5.40
C SER A 211 2.03 -7.94 -5.97
N VAL A 212 2.51 -6.73 -6.25
CA VAL A 212 3.92 -6.41 -6.42
C VAL A 212 4.29 -5.51 -5.25
N HIS A 213 4.96 -6.08 -4.26
CA HIS A 213 5.47 -5.37 -3.10
C HIS A 213 6.90 -4.94 -3.38
N THR A 214 7.22 -3.66 -3.18
CA THR A 214 8.59 -3.15 -3.32
C THR A 214 8.97 -2.40 -2.06
N GLU A 215 10.19 -2.60 -1.59
CA GLU A 215 10.64 -2.02 -0.33
C GLU A 215 12.13 -1.67 -0.36
N ALA A 216 12.52 -0.74 0.52
CA ALA A 216 13.91 -0.37 0.77
C ALA A 216 14.06 0.26 2.16
N PRO A 217 15.28 0.29 2.73
CA PRO A 217 15.56 1.18 3.86
C PRO A 217 15.20 2.63 3.51
N THR A 218 14.59 3.37 4.44
CA THR A 218 14.16 4.75 4.16
C THR A 218 15.32 5.64 3.72
N GLY A 219 15.12 6.40 2.64
CA GLY A 219 16.12 7.33 2.10
C GLY A 219 17.12 6.66 1.15
N THR A 220 16.82 5.45 0.69
CA THR A 220 17.66 4.76 -0.30
C THR A 220 17.58 5.48 -1.65
N ASN A 221 18.72 5.94 -2.13
CA ASN A 221 18.80 6.64 -3.41
C ASN A 221 18.35 5.73 -4.57
N GLY A 222 17.41 6.22 -5.38
CA GLY A 222 16.93 5.48 -6.54
C GLY A 222 15.81 4.47 -6.26
N PHE A 223 15.29 4.40 -5.03
CA PHE A 223 14.14 3.57 -4.73
C PHE A 223 12.89 4.03 -5.50
N ASP A 224 12.52 5.31 -5.42
CA ASP A 224 11.35 5.87 -6.11
C ASP A 224 11.25 5.49 -7.60
N PRO A 225 12.28 5.71 -8.45
CA PRO A 225 12.20 5.32 -9.86
C PRO A 225 12.13 3.80 -10.06
N ALA A 226 12.83 3.00 -9.24
CA ALA A 226 12.80 1.55 -9.33
C ALA A 226 11.41 1.00 -8.95
N ALA A 227 10.87 1.46 -7.81
CA ALA A 227 9.54 1.14 -7.33
C ALA A 227 8.46 1.58 -8.33
N THR A 228 8.59 2.76 -8.95
CA THR A 228 7.69 3.24 -10.00
C THR A 228 7.66 2.30 -11.20
N GLN A 229 8.82 1.82 -11.64
CA GLN A 229 8.91 0.88 -12.76
C GLN A 229 8.33 -0.50 -12.41
N LEU A 230 8.64 -1.03 -11.22
CA LEU A 230 8.17 -2.32 -10.74
C LEU A 230 6.66 -2.35 -10.50
N THR A 231 6.09 -1.24 -10.03
CA THR A 231 4.65 -1.09 -9.76
C THR A 231 3.88 -0.42 -10.90
N ALA A 232 4.47 -0.32 -12.08
CA ALA A 232 3.79 0.10 -13.30
C ALA A 232 2.71 -0.92 -13.71
N ASP A 233 2.01 -0.63 -14.79
CA ASP A 233 1.10 -1.62 -15.39
C ASP A 233 1.87 -2.84 -15.86
N PHE A 234 1.32 -4.02 -15.57
CA PHE A 234 1.95 -5.31 -15.87
C PHE A 234 1.02 -6.23 -16.66
N GLU A 235 1.64 -7.16 -17.39
CA GLU A 235 0.93 -8.12 -18.24
C GLU A 235 0.28 -9.20 -17.37
N VAL A 236 -0.98 -9.52 -17.66
CA VAL A 236 -1.73 -10.61 -17.01
C VAL A 236 -2.12 -11.62 -18.07
N ARG A 237 -1.65 -12.86 -17.94
CA ARG A 237 -2.03 -13.96 -18.83
C ARG A 237 -2.94 -14.94 -18.12
N ILE A 238 -4.16 -15.09 -18.64
CA ILE A 238 -5.17 -16.03 -18.14
C ILE A 238 -4.68 -17.48 -18.38
N PRO A 239 -4.80 -18.39 -17.40
CA PRO A 239 -4.35 -19.77 -17.52
C PRO A 239 -4.98 -20.52 -18.70
#